data_AF-A0AAU5CZ15-F1
#
_entry.id   AF-A0AAU5CZ15-F1
#
_cell.length_a   1.000
_cell.length_b   1.000
_cell.length_c   1.000
_cell.angle_alpha   90.00
_cell.angle_beta   90.00
_cell.angle_gamma   90.00
#
_symmetry.space_group_name_H-M   'P 1'
#
loop_
_entity.id
_entity.type
_entity.pdbx_description
1 polymer ?
#
loop_
_entity_poly.entity_id
_entity_poly.type
_entity_poly.pdbx_seq_one_letter_code
_entity_poly.pdbx_strand_id
1 'polypeptide(L)'
;MPLEEAAAHCKQGGFVWLGMFEPSPEELAGVRESFGLHELAVEDAQAFHLRPKAEQYEDGTELIILRTARYDDEREEIDTGEISVFLAEHFVITVRHGIASELTGARVRLERRPELLRTGSTSTLWAILDQVVDSYAPVVAELERDIEQIEATVFSGTVAPTERIYSLRREATDFYRAVHPLLSVVARRLLPGKSPTGLLPYFRDVHDHLLLVNEEVAAQRDLLTTVLEANIAVISVEQNKINLRQSATMERLTIVATVFLPLSFVVGFFGQNFEWLVSHISSFTAFLALSVCGVLLPCLALYVWLRRQRRPSAPQTQDAGHAAPHVPAA
;
A
#
# COMPACT_ATOMS: atom_id res chain seq x y z
N MET A 1 -27.92 32.35 -15.83
CA MET A 1 -29.34 31.97 -15.75
C MET A 1 -29.63 31.69 -14.28
N PRO A 2 -30.67 32.30 -13.68
CA PRO A 2 -31.13 31.98 -12.32
C PRO A 2 -31.57 30.50 -12.20
N LEU A 3 -31.47 29.91 -11.00
CA LEU A 3 -31.81 28.51 -10.74
C LEU A 3 -33.26 28.17 -11.08
N GLU A 4 -34.20 29.07 -10.74
CA GLU A 4 -35.63 28.90 -11.05
C GLU A 4 -35.89 28.87 -12.56
N GLU A 5 -35.16 29.69 -13.32
CA GLU A 5 -35.28 29.72 -14.79
C GLU A 5 -34.71 28.44 -15.40
N ALA A 6 -33.59 27.93 -14.87
CA ALA A 6 -33.04 26.63 -15.28
C ALA A 6 -34.01 25.48 -14.97
N ALA A 7 -34.60 25.44 -13.77
CA ALA A 7 -35.60 24.44 -13.41
C ALA A 7 -36.87 24.53 -14.29
N ALA A 8 -37.27 25.74 -14.69
CA ALA A 8 -38.38 25.93 -15.62
C ALA A 8 -38.10 25.36 -17.02
N HIS A 9 -36.85 25.42 -17.50
CA HIS A 9 -36.45 24.87 -18.81
C HIS A 9 -36.57 23.34 -18.87
N CYS A 10 -36.48 22.63 -17.75
CA CYS A 10 -36.74 21.18 -17.69
C CYS A 10 -38.14 20.80 -18.22
N LYS A 11 -39.11 21.72 -18.18
CA LYS A 11 -40.50 21.49 -18.63
C LYS A 11 -40.74 21.77 -20.12
N GLN A 12 -39.72 22.24 -20.85
CA GLN A 12 -39.85 22.76 -22.22
C GLN A 12 -39.36 21.80 -23.32
N GLY A 13 -39.11 20.52 -22.98
CA GLY A 13 -38.62 19.51 -23.92
C GLY A 13 -37.10 19.55 -24.05
N GLY A 14 -36.44 18.76 -23.19
CA GLY A 14 -34.98 18.69 -23.08
C GLY A 14 -34.56 18.28 -21.67
N PHE A 15 -33.28 18.44 -21.37
CA PHE A 15 -32.78 18.32 -20.00
C PHE A 15 -31.77 19.43 -19.70
N VAL A 16 -31.63 19.77 -18.42
CA VAL A 16 -30.66 20.76 -17.96
C VAL A 16 -29.49 20.04 -17.30
N TRP A 17 -28.26 20.40 -17.68
CA TRP A 17 -27.07 19.98 -16.94
C TRP A 17 -26.52 21.17 -16.13
N LEU A 18 -26.67 21.09 -14.81
CA LEU A 18 -26.16 22.06 -13.84
C LEU A 18 -24.90 21.54 -13.17
N GLY A 19 -23.79 22.25 -13.33
CA GLY A 19 -22.53 21.94 -12.65
C GLY A 19 -22.24 22.91 -11.52
N MET A 20 -22.01 22.37 -10.32
CA MET A 20 -21.60 23.10 -9.12
C MET A 20 -20.20 22.61 -8.71
N PHE A 21 -19.36 23.52 -8.26
CA PHE A 21 -18.05 23.21 -7.72
C PHE A 21 -17.98 23.77 -6.30
N GLU A 22 -17.81 22.87 -5.33
CA GLU A 22 -17.74 23.15 -3.89
C GLU A 22 -18.84 24.13 -3.43
N PRO A 23 -20.13 23.82 -3.68
CA PRO A 23 -21.21 24.73 -3.36
C PRO A 23 -21.36 24.90 -1.85
N SER A 24 -21.73 26.11 -1.45
CA SER A 24 -22.15 26.37 -0.08
C SER A 24 -23.44 25.60 0.28
N PRO A 25 -23.69 25.35 1.58
CA PRO A 25 -24.94 24.73 2.02
C PRO A 25 -26.19 25.49 1.56
N GLU A 26 -26.11 26.82 1.46
CA GLU A 26 -27.21 27.67 1.00
C GLU A 26 -27.49 27.48 -0.49
N GLU A 27 -26.45 27.43 -1.33
CA GLU A 27 -26.60 27.16 -2.77
C GLU A 27 -27.19 25.76 -3.03
N LEU A 28 -26.73 24.76 -2.28
CA LEU A 28 -27.26 23.40 -2.42
C LEU A 28 -28.71 23.29 -1.91
N ALA A 29 -29.07 24.03 -0.87
CA ALA A 29 -30.46 24.13 -0.40
C ALA A 29 -31.38 24.78 -1.46
N GLY A 30 -30.91 25.82 -2.16
CA GLY A 30 -31.65 26.44 -3.26
C GLY A 30 -31.87 25.49 -4.44
N VAL A 31 -30.87 24.65 -4.75
CA VAL A 31 -31.00 23.59 -5.76
C VAL A 31 -31.99 22.52 -5.33
N ARG A 32 -31.94 22.10 -4.06
CA ARG A 32 -32.90 21.14 -3.48
C ARG A 32 -34.35 21.63 -3.68
N GLU A 33 -34.63 22.87 -3.32
CA GLU A 33 -35.96 23.46 -3.43
C GLU A 33 -36.41 23.61 -4.89
N SER A 34 -35.50 24.06 -5.77
CA SER A 34 -35.81 24.30 -7.19
C SER A 34 -36.05 23.03 -7.99
N PHE A 35 -35.31 21.96 -7.69
CA PHE A 35 -35.36 20.69 -8.43
C PHE A 35 -36.09 19.57 -7.69
N GLY A 36 -36.55 19.80 -6.46
CA GLY A 36 -37.32 18.84 -5.67
C GLY A 36 -36.50 17.66 -5.17
N LEU A 37 -35.21 17.84 -4.88
CA LEU A 37 -34.32 16.76 -4.48
C LEU A 37 -34.66 16.23 -3.08
N HIS A 38 -34.55 14.92 -2.90
CA HIS A 38 -34.71 14.28 -1.58
C HIS A 38 -33.66 14.80 -0.57
N GLU A 39 -34.08 15.03 0.68
CA GLU A 39 -33.22 15.59 1.74
C GLU A 39 -31.96 14.76 2.00
N LEU A 40 -32.11 13.43 2.17
CA LEU A 40 -30.98 12.51 2.34
C LEU A 40 -29.98 12.54 1.18
N ALA A 41 -30.44 12.77 -0.06
CA ALA A 41 -29.56 12.82 -1.21
C ALA A 41 -28.66 14.08 -1.18
N VAL A 42 -29.20 15.18 -0.66
CA VAL A 42 -28.48 16.43 -0.46
C VAL A 42 -27.51 16.33 0.71
N GLU A 43 -27.92 15.68 1.81
CA GLU A 43 -27.03 15.39 2.95
C GLU A 43 -25.82 14.55 2.52
N ASP A 44 -26.04 13.50 1.73
CA ASP A 44 -24.95 12.67 1.18
C ASP A 44 -23.97 13.49 0.33
N ALA A 45 -24.47 14.41 -0.50
CA ALA A 45 -23.62 15.28 -1.32
C ALA A 45 -22.84 16.33 -0.50
N GLN A 46 -23.27 16.63 0.73
CA GLN A 46 -22.56 17.51 1.67
C GLN A 46 -21.54 16.78 2.53
N ALA A 47 -21.79 15.52 2.86
CA ALA A 47 -20.93 14.73 3.76
C ALA A 47 -19.52 14.56 3.19
N PHE A 48 -19.39 14.50 1.86
CA PHE A 48 -18.15 14.22 1.12
C PHE A 48 -17.50 12.89 1.56
N HIS A 49 -16.50 12.46 0.81
CA HIS A 49 -15.75 11.22 1.07
C HIS A 49 -16.57 9.92 1.06
N LEU A 50 -17.72 9.90 0.41
CA LEU A 50 -18.53 8.70 0.30
C LEU A 50 -17.88 7.69 -0.66
N ARG A 51 -18.18 6.41 -0.47
CA ARG A 51 -17.79 5.38 -1.45
C ARG A 51 -18.70 5.47 -2.67
N PRO A 52 -18.20 5.12 -3.87
CA PRO A 52 -19.06 5.09 -5.04
C PRO A 52 -20.29 4.21 -4.82
N LYS A 53 -21.45 4.78 -5.12
CA LYS A 53 -22.76 4.12 -4.94
C LYS A 53 -23.78 4.74 -5.90
N ALA A 54 -24.86 4.02 -6.16
CA ALA A 54 -26.00 4.51 -6.92
C ALA A 54 -27.30 4.17 -6.18
N GLU A 55 -28.05 5.19 -5.78
CA GLU A 55 -29.28 5.08 -5.01
C GLU A 55 -30.42 5.78 -5.74
N GLN A 56 -31.59 5.14 -5.79
CA GLN A 56 -32.77 5.69 -6.46
C GLN A 56 -33.78 6.08 -5.40
N TYR A 57 -34.33 7.28 -5.53
CA TYR A 57 -35.33 7.85 -4.62
C TYR A 57 -36.74 7.81 -5.24
N GLU A 58 -37.74 8.02 -4.39
CA GLU A 58 -39.16 7.94 -4.75
C GLU A 58 -39.61 9.05 -5.72
N ASP A 59 -38.91 10.19 -5.70
CA ASP A 59 -39.11 11.33 -6.59
C ASP A 59 -38.66 11.06 -8.05
N GLY A 60 -38.09 9.88 -8.31
CA GLY A 60 -37.54 9.49 -9.61
C GLY A 60 -36.09 9.94 -9.84
N THR A 61 -35.48 10.64 -8.86
CA THR A 61 -34.08 11.05 -8.90
C THR A 61 -33.19 9.87 -8.50
N GLU A 62 -32.06 9.72 -9.17
CA GLU A 62 -30.99 8.79 -8.80
C GLU A 62 -29.74 9.58 -8.38
N LEU A 63 -29.26 9.37 -7.15
CA LEU A 63 -27.99 9.89 -6.69
C LEU A 63 -26.88 8.87 -6.99
N ILE A 64 -25.85 9.34 -7.66
CA ILE A 64 -24.68 8.54 -8.00
C ILE A 64 -23.45 9.25 -7.44
N ILE A 65 -22.75 8.60 -6.53
CA ILE A 65 -21.48 9.09 -6.01
C ILE A 65 -20.36 8.45 -6.83
N LEU A 66 -19.46 9.29 -7.33
CA LEU A 66 -18.27 8.90 -8.07
C LEU A 66 -17.04 9.41 -7.32
N ARG A 67 -15.96 8.64 -7.32
CA ARG A 67 -14.64 9.12 -6.90
C ARG A 67 -13.84 9.49 -8.14
N THR A 68 -13.02 10.51 -8.03
CA THR A 68 -12.03 10.88 -9.05
C THR A 68 -10.64 10.68 -8.48
N ALA A 69 -9.67 10.41 -9.34
CA ALA A 69 -8.28 10.20 -8.94
C ALA A 69 -7.35 10.92 -9.91
N ARG A 70 -6.24 11.43 -9.37
CA ARG A 70 -5.10 11.92 -10.15
C ARG A 70 -3.83 11.58 -9.40
N TYR A 71 -2.84 11.13 -10.13
CA TYR A 71 -1.53 10.85 -9.59
C TYR A 71 -0.69 12.14 -9.50
N ASP A 72 -0.06 12.37 -8.35
CA ASP A 72 0.92 13.43 -8.11
C ASP A 72 2.33 12.81 -8.10
N ASP A 73 3.04 12.96 -9.22
CA ASP A 73 4.38 12.39 -9.43
C ASP A 73 5.44 12.96 -8.48
N GLU A 74 5.28 14.19 -8.01
CA GLU A 74 6.26 14.78 -7.08
C GLU A 74 6.15 14.19 -5.66
N ARG A 75 4.95 13.76 -5.28
CA ARG A 75 4.64 13.21 -3.95
C ARG A 75 4.50 11.70 -3.93
N GLU A 76 4.41 11.05 -5.08
CA GLU A 76 4.06 9.63 -5.24
C GLU A 76 2.71 9.31 -4.56
N GLU A 77 1.76 10.25 -4.62
CA GLU A 77 0.46 10.18 -3.94
C GLU A 77 -0.69 10.22 -4.93
N ILE A 78 -1.79 9.55 -4.59
CA ILE A 78 -3.03 9.59 -5.37
C ILE A 78 -3.97 10.58 -4.70
N ASP A 79 -4.03 11.77 -5.27
CA ASP A 79 -5.04 12.73 -4.87
C ASP A 79 -6.43 12.23 -5.33
N THR A 80 -7.44 12.38 -4.47
CA THR A 80 -8.82 11.98 -4.80
C THR A 80 -9.81 13.13 -4.68
N GLY A 81 -10.84 13.11 -5.53
CA GLY A 81 -12.00 13.99 -5.45
C GLY A 81 -13.31 13.19 -5.46
N GLU A 82 -14.42 13.91 -5.51
CA GLU A 82 -15.75 13.33 -5.57
C GLU A 82 -16.65 14.11 -6.51
N ILE A 83 -17.51 13.38 -7.21
CA ILE A 83 -18.60 13.94 -8.01
C ILE A 83 -19.90 13.25 -7.58
N SER A 84 -20.80 14.02 -6.99
CA SER A 84 -22.17 13.60 -6.74
C SER A 84 -23.02 13.98 -7.96
N VAL A 85 -23.66 13.00 -8.59
CA VAL A 85 -24.50 13.18 -9.77
C VAL A 85 -25.95 12.87 -9.39
N PHE A 86 -26.80 13.89 -9.41
CA PHE A 86 -28.24 13.73 -9.34
C PHE A 86 -28.77 13.59 -10.77
N LEU A 87 -29.32 12.42 -11.09
CA LEU A 87 -29.84 12.09 -12.41
C LEU A 87 -31.36 11.94 -12.34
N ALA A 88 -32.07 12.70 -13.16
CA ALA A 88 -33.50 12.55 -13.40
C ALA A 88 -33.80 12.65 -14.90
N GLU A 89 -35.06 12.48 -15.31
CA GLU A 89 -35.45 12.51 -16.74
C GLU A 89 -35.10 13.85 -17.42
N HIS A 90 -35.28 14.97 -16.71
CA HIS A 90 -35.14 16.32 -17.27
C HIS A 90 -34.01 17.15 -16.66
N PHE A 91 -33.19 16.58 -15.78
CA PHE A 91 -32.01 17.27 -15.27
C PHE A 91 -30.88 16.31 -14.90
N VAL A 92 -29.67 16.87 -14.92
CA VAL A 92 -28.46 16.29 -14.36
C VAL A 92 -27.80 17.39 -13.54
N ILE A 93 -27.66 17.17 -12.24
CA ILE A 93 -26.95 18.10 -11.36
C ILE A 93 -25.68 17.41 -10.89
N THR A 94 -24.53 18.05 -11.11
CA THR A 94 -23.23 17.53 -10.66
C THR A 94 -22.65 18.45 -9.60
N VAL A 95 -22.46 17.92 -8.40
CA VAL A 95 -21.76 18.59 -7.30
C VAL A 95 -20.35 18.02 -7.23
N ARG A 96 -19.36 18.89 -7.38
CA ARG A 96 -17.95 18.50 -7.48
C ARG A 96 -17.17 19.01 -6.29
N HIS A 97 -16.35 18.15 -5.71
CA HIS A 97 -15.49 18.48 -4.58
C HIS A 97 -14.07 17.96 -4.82
N GLY A 98 -13.08 18.76 -4.41
CA GLY A 98 -11.68 18.41 -4.54
C GLY A 98 -11.20 18.35 -6.00
N ILE A 99 -10.13 17.60 -6.20
CA ILE A 99 -9.33 17.63 -7.43
C ILE A 99 -9.77 16.56 -8.45
N ALA A 100 -9.30 16.70 -9.69
CA ALA A 100 -9.62 15.79 -10.81
C ALA A 100 -11.13 15.65 -11.08
N SER A 101 -11.93 16.59 -10.60
CA SER A 101 -13.38 16.58 -10.72
C SER A 101 -13.89 17.37 -11.94
N GLU A 102 -13.00 17.91 -12.77
CA GLU A 102 -13.39 18.72 -13.92
C GLU A 102 -14.23 17.92 -14.93
N LEU A 103 -15.31 18.51 -15.47
CA LEU A 103 -16.23 17.83 -16.41
C LEU A 103 -16.30 18.51 -17.78
N THR A 104 -15.40 19.45 -18.05
CA THR A 104 -15.34 20.18 -19.32
C THR A 104 -15.13 19.23 -20.51
N GLY A 105 -14.33 18.19 -20.33
CA GLY A 105 -14.10 17.17 -21.37
C GLY A 105 -15.37 16.42 -21.74
N ALA A 106 -16.10 15.92 -20.74
CA ALA A 106 -17.38 15.23 -20.88
C ALA A 106 -18.39 16.11 -21.60
N ARG A 107 -18.47 17.39 -21.22
CA ARG A 107 -19.36 18.36 -21.87
C ARG A 107 -19.02 18.57 -23.34
N VAL A 108 -17.76 18.85 -23.67
CA VAL A 108 -17.33 19.06 -25.05
C VAL A 108 -17.55 17.80 -25.89
N ARG A 109 -17.30 16.60 -25.35
CA ARG A 109 -17.55 15.33 -26.05
C ARG A 109 -19.03 15.15 -26.37
N LEU A 110 -19.89 15.46 -25.40
CA LEU A 110 -21.33 15.29 -25.55
C LEU A 110 -21.92 16.32 -26.54
N GLU A 111 -21.51 17.59 -26.46
CA GLU A 111 -21.90 18.66 -27.42
C GLU A 111 -21.48 18.36 -28.86
N ARG A 112 -20.40 17.58 -29.07
CA ARG A 112 -19.94 17.12 -30.38
C ARG A 112 -20.68 15.89 -30.92
N ARG A 113 -21.57 15.27 -30.13
CA ARG A 113 -22.32 14.06 -30.47
C ARG A 113 -23.84 14.28 -30.29
N PRO A 114 -24.48 15.06 -31.18
CA PRO A 114 -25.91 15.39 -31.05
C PRO A 114 -26.82 14.16 -30.98
N GLU A 115 -26.44 13.06 -31.63
CA GLU A 115 -27.15 11.78 -31.59
C GLU A 115 -27.20 11.17 -30.19
N LEU A 116 -26.13 11.29 -29.41
CA LEU A 116 -26.09 10.83 -28.02
C LEU A 116 -26.85 11.77 -27.10
N LEU A 117 -26.70 13.09 -27.29
CA LEU A 117 -27.46 14.10 -26.54
C LEU A 117 -28.98 13.91 -26.63
N ARG A 118 -29.47 13.53 -27.81
CA ARG A 118 -30.90 13.25 -28.05
C ARG A 118 -31.42 12.04 -27.27
N THR A 119 -30.53 11.22 -26.72
CA THR A 119 -30.88 10.07 -25.89
C THR A 119 -31.25 10.48 -24.45
N GLY A 120 -31.10 11.77 -24.10
CA GLY A 120 -31.57 12.36 -22.85
C GLY A 120 -30.50 12.44 -21.76
N SER A 121 -30.93 12.68 -20.53
CA SER A 121 -30.05 12.92 -19.37
C SER A 121 -29.04 11.79 -19.12
N THR A 122 -29.41 10.53 -19.39
CA THR A 122 -28.54 9.35 -19.27
C THR A 122 -27.28 9.44 -20.14
N SER A 123 -27.32 10.17 -21.25
CA SER A 123 -26.12 10.40 -22.09
C SER A 123 -25.05 11.23 -21.37
N THR A 124 -25.48 12.16 -20.52
CA THR A 124 -24.58 12.96 -19.67
C THR A 124 -23.92 12.09 -18.63
N LEU A 125 -24.67 11.17 -18.01
CA LEU A 125 -24.08 10.21 -17.07
C LEU A 125 -23.01 9.37 -17.75
N TRP A 126 -23.27 8.85 -18.95
CA TRP A 126 -22.25 8.13 -19.71
C TRP A 126 -21.00 8.99 -19.88
N ALA A 127 -21.13 10.24 -20.36
CA ALA A 127 -19.98 11.12 -20.60
C ALA A 127 -19.18 11.42 -19.31
N ILE A 128 -19.86 11.55 -18.16
CA ILE A 128 -19.21 11.71 -16.86
C ILE A 128 -18.45 10.45 -16.48
N LEU A 129 -19.09 9.27 -16.52
CA LEU A 129 -18.46 8.00 -16.17
C LEU A 129 -17.26 7.70 -17.05
N ASP A 130 -17.41 7.88 -18.37
CA ASP A 130 -16.35 7.77 -19.37
C ASP A 130 -15.14 8.63 -19.00
N GLN A 131 -15.36 9.91 -18.67
CA GLN A 131 -14.26 10.78 -18.25
C GLN A 131 -13.60 10.34 -16.94
N VAL A 132 -14.38 9.92 -15.95
CA VAL A 132 -13.86 9.46 -14.65
C VAL A 132 -13.02 8.20 -14.84
N VAL A 133 -13.52 7.23 -15.60
CA VAL A 133 -12.80 5.97 -15.87
C VAL A 133 -11.55 6.21 -16.70
N ASP A 134 -11.61 7.06 -17.73
CA ASP A 134 -10.43 7.43 -18.53
C ASP A 134 -9.34 8.09 -17.67
N SER A 135 -9.73 8.84 -16.63
CA SER A 135 -8.77 9.49 -15.71
C SER A 135 -7.99 8.50 -14.84
N TYR A 136 -8.45 7.26 -14.73
CA TYR A 136 -7.79 6.23 -13.93
C TYR A 136 -6.60 5.58 -14.63
N ALA A 137 -6.62 5.47 -15.96
CA ALA A 137 -5.53 4.81 -16.70
C ALA A 137 -4.15 5.48 -16.48
N PRO A 138 -4.01 6.83 -16.51
CA PRO A 138 -2.76 7.46 -16.12
C PRO A 138 -2.32 7.13 -14.70
N VAL A 139 -3.25 7.06 -13.74
CA VAL A 139 -2.94 6.74 -12.33
C VAL A 139 -2.36 5.33 -12.20
N VAL A 140 -2.94 4.35 -12.90
CA VAL A 140 -2.42 2.98 -12.93
C VAL A 140 -1.01 2.95 -13.50
N ALA A 141 -0.77 3.66 -14.61
CA ALA A 141 0.53 3.68 -15.28
C ALA A 141 1.62 4.33 -14.43
N GLU A 142 1.33 5.44 -13.73
CA GLU A 142 2.29 6.04 -12.80
C GLU A 142 2.60 5.11 -11.62
N LEU A 143 1.56 4.53 -11.01
CA LEU A 143 1.73 3.59 -9.89
C LEU A 143 2.55 2.36 -10.30
N GLU A 144 2.36 1.86 -11.52
CA GLU A 144 3.16 0.76 -12.08
C GLU A 144 4.64 1.14 -12.15
N ARG A 145 4.96 2.32 -12.70
CA ARG A 145 6.34 2.81 -12.82
C ARG A 145 7.05 2.89 -11.47
N ASP A 146 6.36 3.32 -10.43
CA ASP A 146 6.93 3.41 -9.09
C ASP A 146 7.13 2.03 -8.43
N ILE A 147 6.20 1.11 -8.65
CA ILE A 147 6.34 -0.27 -8.20
C ILE A 147 7.55 -0.93 -8.87
N GLU A 148 7.73 -0.75 -10.18
CA GLU A 148 8.88 -1.28 -10.93
C GLU A 148 10.23 -0.78 -10.37
N GLN A 149 10.30 0.50 -9.95
CA GLN A 149 11.52 1.05 -9.34
C GLN A 149 11.86 0.39 -8.01
N ILE A 150 10.85 0.17 -7.15
CA ILE A 150 11.04 -0.53 -5.88
C ILE A 150 11.44 -1.98 -6.14
N GLU A 151 10.75 -2.64 -7.07
CA GLU A 151 11.01 -4.01 -7.46
C GLU A 151 12.47 -4.18 -7.91
N ALA A 152 12.93 -3.34 -8.84
CA ALA A 152 14.31 -3.35 -9.31
C ALA A 152 15.33 -3.15 -8.17
N THR A 153 15.00 -2.30 -7.19
CA THR A 153 15.86 -2.08 -6.02
C THR A 153 15.97 -3.34 -5.17
N VAL A 154 14.84 -3.95 -4.81
CA VAL A 154 14.80 -5.16 -3.97
C VAL A 154 15.50 -6.34 -4.66
N PHE A 155 15.21 -6.57 -5.94
CA PHE A 155 15.79 -7.68 -6.70
C PHE A 155 17.27 -7.47 -7.06
N SER A 156 17.80 -6.26 -6.97
CA SER A 156 19.25 -6.02 -7.02
C SER A 156 20.01 -6.53 -5.78
N GLY A 157 19.28 -6.97 -4.75
CA GLY A 157 19.84 -7.33 -3.44
C GLY A 157 20.12 -6.13 -2.54
N THR A 158 19.60 -4.95 -2.91
CA THR A 158 19.66 -3.72 -2.11
C THR A 158 18.39 -3.57 -1.30
N VAL A 159 18.51 -3.09 -0.07
CA VAL A 159 17.34 -2.80 0.78
C VAL A 159 16.63 -1.56 0.23
N ALA A 160 15.39 -1.72 -0.19
CA ALA A 160 14.52 -0.59 -0.54
C ALA A 160 13.96 0.08 0.73
N PRO A 161 13.68 1.40 0.70
CA PRO A 161 13.04 2.08 1.83
C PRO A 161 11.67 1.47 2.13
N THR A 162 11.57 0.76 3.26
CA THR A 162 10.32 0.08 3.67
C THR A 162 9.13 1.04 3.76
N GLU A 163 9.36 2.29 4.17
CA GLU A 163 8.34 3.33 4.23
C GLU A 163 7.71 3.61 2.87
N ARG A 164 8.52 3.73 1.80
CA ARG A 164 8.04 3.95 0.43
C ARG A 164 7.15 2.79 -0.04
N ILE A 165 7.53 1.53 0.25
CA ILE A 165 6.71 0.35 -0.07
C ILE A 165 5.35 0.42 0.63
N TYR A 166 5.32 0.80 1.90
CA TYR A 166 4.07 0.96 2.65
C TYR A 166 3.21 2.11 2.13
N SER A 167 3.81 3.25 1.77
CA SER A 167 3.10 4.39 1.18
C SER A 167 2.43 3.99 -0.13
N LEU A 168 3.16 3.44 -1.10
CA LEU A 168 2.57 2.99 -2.36
C LEU A 168 1.49 1.92 -2.17
N ARG A 169 1.67 1.00 -1.20
CA ARG A 169 0.64 0.01 -0.88
C ARG A 169 -0.64 0.66 -0.37
N ARG A 170 -0.51 1.70 0.44
CA ARG A 170 -1.64 2.47 0.95
C ARG A 170 -2.34 3.20 -0.20
N GLU A 171 -1.59 3.91 -1.05
CA GLU A 171 -2.13 4.60 -2.23
C GLU A 171 -2.88 3.62 -3.16
N ALA A 172 -2.27 2.49 -3.51
CA ALA A 172 -2.92 1.43 -4.31
C ALA A 172 -4.20 0.89 -3.66
N THR A 173 -4.22 0.78 -2.32
CA THR A 173 -5.40 0.31 -1.58
C THR A 173 -6.53 1.34 -1.58
N ASP A 174 -6.19 2.61 -1.40
CA ASP A 174 -7.18 3.69 -1.39
C ASP A 174 -7.72 3.95 -2.81
N PHE A 175 -6.88 3.81 -3.84
CA PHE A 175 -7.32 3.82 -5.23
C PHE A 175 -8.22 2.63 -5.57
N TYR A 176 -7.87 1.41 -5.13
CA TYR A 176 -8.75 0.24 -5.28
C TYR A 176 -10.14 0.49 -4.65
N ARG A 177 -10.21 1.17 -3.51
CA ARG A 177 -11.49 1.52 -2.85
C ARG A 177 -12.31 2.56 -3.62
N ALA A 178 -11.68 3.37 -4.46
CA ALA A 178 -12.34 4.31 -5.37
C ALA A 178 -12.82 3.61 -6.66
N VAL A 179 -12.06 2.67 -7.18
CA VAL A 179 -12.34 1.97 -8.45
C VAL A 179 -13.35 0.83 -8.25
N HIS A 180 -13.11 -0.07 -7.30
CA HIS A 180 -13.85 -1.33 -7.19
C HIS A 180 -15.37 -1.16 -7.02
N PRO A 181 -15.88 -0.27 -6.14
CA PRO A 181 -17.33 -0.11 -5.97
C PRO A 181 -18.03 0.42 -7.23
N LEU A 182 -17.31 1.18 -8.07
CA LEU A 182 -17.84 1.77 -9.29
C LEU A 182 -18.26 0.70 -10.32
N LEU A 183 -17.67 -0.51 -10.27
CA LEU A 183 -18.10 -1.63 -11.11
C LEU A 183 -19.59 -1.92 -10.95
N SER A 184 -20.09 -1.92 -9.71
CA SER A 184 -21.51 -2.18 -9.44
C SER A 184 -22.42 -1.06 -9.99
N VAL A 185 -21.95 0.19 -9.91
CA VAL A 185 -22.66 1.38 -10.43
C VAL A 185 -22.78 1.32 -11.95
N VAL A 186 -21.70 0.96 -12.66
CA VAL A 186 -21.70 0.85 -14.11
C VAL A 186 -22.46 -0.40 -14.56
N ALA A 187 -22.29 -1.54 -13.88
CA ALA A 187 -23.02 -2.77 -14.18
C ALA A 187 -24.54 -2.59 -14.08
N ARG A 188 -25.02 -1.76 -13.14
CA ARG A 188 -26.45 -1.40 -13.06
C ARG A 188 -26.99 -0.78 -14.35
N ARG A 189 -26.16 -0.06 -15.12
CA ARG A 189 -26.54 0.55 -16.41
C ARG A 189 -26.68 -0.46 -17.54
N LEU A 190 -26.08 -1.63 -17.40
CA LEU A 190 -26.15 -2.73 -18.38
C LEU A 190 -27.40 -3.59 -18.18
N LEU A 191 -28.13 -3.43 -17.07
CA LEU A 191 -29.37 -4.16 -16.81
C LEU A 191 -30.49 -3.73 -17.78
N PRO A 192 -31.36 -4.66 -18.20
CA PRO A 192 -32.49 -4.34 -19.10
C PRO A 192 -33.35 -3.21 -18.55
N GLY A 193 -33.63 -2.21 -19.39
CA GLY A 193 -34.49 -1.07 -19.06
C GLY A 193 -33.86 -0.01 -18.15
N LYS A 194 -32.59 -0.13 -17.74
CA LYS A 194 -31.89 0.89 -16.94
C LYS A 194 -31.17 1.95 -17.77
N SER A 195 -30.92 1.67 -19.05
CA SER A 195 -30.33 2.62 -20.00
C SER A 195 -31.04 2.52 -21.35
N PRO A 196 -31.15 3.62 -22.11
CA PRO A 196 -31.60 3.58 -23.49
C PRO A 196 -30.73 2.65 -24.34
N THR A 197 -31.35 1.90 -25.25
CA THR A 197 -30.66 0.87 -26.07
C THR A 197 -29.49 1.43 -26.88
N GLY A 198 -29.58 2.67 -27.35
CA GLY A 198 -28.50 3.35 -28.07
C GLY A 198 -27.24 3.64 -27.21
N LEU A 199 -27.37 3.69 -25.89
CA LEU A 199 -26.25 3.95 -24.96
C LEU A 199 -25.60 2.66 -24.43
N LEU A 200 -26.21 1.49 -24.59
CA LEU A 200 -25.69 0.23 -24.06
C LEU A 200 -24.26 -0.11 -24.53
N PRO A 201 -23.87 0.08 -25.81
CA PRO A 201 -22.49 -0.17 -26.24
C PRO A 201 -21.48 0.72 -25.53
N TYR A 202 -21.86 1.98 -25.27
CA TYR A 202 -21.00 2.96 -24.61
C TYR A 202 -20.83 2.67 -23.11
N PHE A 203 -21.88 2.26 -22.42
CA PHE A 203 -21.73 1.79 -21.04
C PHE A 203 -20.94 0.49 -20.93
N ARG A 204 -21.00 -0.38 -21.94
CA ARG A 204 -20.19 -1.60 -21.98
C ARG A 204 -18.70 -1.27 -22.12
N ASP A 205 -18.36 -0.33 -23.00
CA ASP A 205 -16.99 0.15 -23.17
C ASP A 205 -16.42 0.71 -21.84
N VAL A 206 -17.19 1.58 -21.17
CA VAL A 206 -16.83 2.11 -19.85
C VAL A 206 -16.68 1.00 -18.80
N HIS A 207 -17.57 0.01 -18.82
CA HIS A 207 -17.49 -1.14 -17.92
C HIS A 207 -16.22 -1.96 -18.15
N ASP A 208 -15.87 -2.23 -19.41
CA ASP A 208 -14.72 -3.05 -19.78
C ASP A 208 -13.40 -2.33 -19.43
N HIS A 209 -13.31 -1.02 -19.67
CA HIS A 209 -12.17 -0.21 -19.23
C HIS A 209 -12.06 -0.16 -17.69
N LEU A 210 -13.18 0.02 -16.99
CA LEU A 210 -13.18 0.03 -15.52
C LEU A 210 -12.78 -1.34 -14.93
N LEU A 211 -13.20 -2.44 -15.56
CA LEU A 211 -12.81 -3.78 -15.15
C LEU A 211 -11.30 -3.98 -15.28
N LEU A 212 -10.71 -3.55 -16.40
CA LEU A 212 -9.26 -3.61 -16.62
C LEU A 212 -8.51 -2.84 -15.53
N VAL A 213 -8.88 -1.57 -15.28
CA VAL A 213 -8.28 -0.75 -14.21
C VAL A 213 -8.41 -1.45 -12.84
N ASN A 214 -9.58 -2.01 -12.53
CA ASN A 214 -9.79 -2.72 -11.26
C ASN A 214 -8.86 -3.94 -11.11
N GLU A 215 -8.68 -4.71 -12.18
CA GLU A 215 -7.79 -5.88 -12.19
C GLU A 215 -6.32 -5.47 -12.04
N GLU A 216 -5.88 -4.42 -12.75
CA GLU A 216 -4.52 -3.89 -12.68
C GLU A 216 -4.19 -3.37 -11.27
N VAL A 217 -5.05 -2.55 -10.68
CA VAL A 217 -4.83 -2.01 -9.32
C VAL A 217 -4.86 -3.13 -8.26
N ALA A 218 -5.69 -4.16 -8.45
CA ALA A 218 -5.67 -5.33 -7.57
C ALA A 218 -4.34 -6.07 -7.65
N ALA A 219 -3.83 -6.30 -8.87
CA ALA A 219 -2.54 -6.95 -9.09
C ALA A 219 -1.38 -6.14 -8.51
N GLN A 220 -1.37 -4.82 -8.69
CA GLN A 220 -0.37 -3.91 -8.12
C GLN A 220 -0.33 -3.97 -6.59
N ARG A 221 -1.49 -4.01 -5.93
CA ARG A 221 -1.57 -4.14 -4.45
C ARG A 221 -1.00 -5.48 -3.95
N ASP A 222 -1.25 -6.55 -4.70
CA ASP A 222 -0.72 -7.87 -4.37
C ASP A 222 0.79 -7.94 -4.62
N LEU A 223 1.28 -7.37 -5.74
CA LEU A 223 2.72 -7.25 -6.05
C LEU A 223 3.47 -6.49 -4.96
N LEU A 224 2.94 -5.36 -4.49
CA LEU A 224 3.53 -4.61 -3.37
C LEU A 224 3.61 -5.43 -2.07
N THR A 225 2.71 -6.40 -1.87
CA THR A 225 2.81 -7.35 -0.75
C THR A 225 4.02 -8.28 -0.93
N THR A 226 4.17 -8.85 -2.13
CA THR A 226 5.29 -9.73 -2.46
C THR A 226 6.63 -8.99 -2.41
N VAL A 227 6.68 -7.75 -2.90
CA VAL A 227 7.88 -6.90 -2.86
C VAL A 227 8.29 -6.56 -1.43
N LEU A 228 7.32 -6.29 -0.55
CA LEU A 228 7.59 -6.07 0.87
C LEU A 228 8.22 -7.31 1.54
N GLU A 229 7.67 -8.50 1.26
CA GLU A 229 8.20 -9.77 1.76
C GLU A 229 9.63 -10.05 1.25
N ALA A 230 9.87 -9.80 -0.03
CA ALA A 230 11.19 -9.91 -0.63
C ALA A 230 12.19 -8.91 0.00
N ASN A 231 11.78 -7.67 0.26
CA ASN A 231 12.64 -6.67 0.91
C ASN A 231 13.02 -7.11 2.34
N ILE A 232 12.09 -7.70 3.09
CA ILE A 232 12.37 -8.27 4.42
C ILE A 232 13.40 -9.42 4.32
N ALA A 233 13.29 -10.27 3.29
CA ALA A 233 14.26 -11.33 3.05
C ALA A 233 15.66 -10.78 2.73
N VAL A 234 15.76 -9.73 1.91
CA VAL A 234 17.02 -9.03 1.60
C VAL A 234 17.62 -8.43 2.88
N ILE A 235 16.82 -7.76 3.72
CA ILE A 235 17.26 -7.24 5.01
C ILE A 235 17.82 -8.36 5.90
N SER A 236 17.15 -9.52 5.95
CA SER A 236 17.62 -10.68 6.72
C SER A 236 18.97 -11.22 6.21
N VAL A 237 19.16 -11.29 4.89
CA VAL A 237 20.42 -11.69 4.28
C VAL A 237 21.55 -10.72 4.63
N GLU A 238 21.30 -9.41 4.55
CA GLU A 238 22.30 -8.40 4.92
C GLU A 238 22.64 -8.45 6.41
N GLN A 239 21.65 -8.60 7.30
CA GLN A 239 21.87 -8.82 8.72
C GLN A 239 22.71 -10.07 8.99
N ASN A 240 22.45 -11.19 8.29
CA ASN A 240 23.25 -12.40 8.41
C ASN A 240 24.71 -12.19 7.97
N LYS A 241 24.96 -11.46 6.87
CA LYS A 241 26.32 -11.11 6.45
C LYS A 241 27.04 -10.28 7.51
N ILE A 242 26.34 -9.32 8.14
CA ILE A 242 26.89 -8.52 9.24
C ILE A 242 27.21 -9.41 10.44
N ASN A 243 26.30 -10.29 10.84
CA ASN A 243 26.49 -11.22 11.96
C ASN A 243 27.69 -12.15 11.72
N LEU A 244 27.87 -12.66 10.50
CA LEU A 244 29.03 -13.48 10.13
C LEU A 244 30.34 -12.69 10.23
N ARG A 245 30.38 -11.44 9.75
CA ARG A 245 31.55 -10.56 9.86
C ARG A 245 31.88 -10.22 11.32
N GLN A 246 30.86 -9.97 12.14
CA GLN A 246 31.01 -9.75 13.58
C GLN A 246 31.54 -11.01 14.27
N SER A 247 31.01 -12.18 13.92
CA SER A 247 31.45 -13.47 14.45
C SER A 247 32.92 -13.74 14.12
N ALA A 248 33.33 -13.51 12.86
CA ALA A 248 34.72 -13.62 12.45
C ALA A 248 35.64 -12.61 13.18
N THR A 249 35.14 -11.41 13.47
CA THR A 249 35.90 -10.40 14.24
C THR A 249 36.06 -10.83 15.70
N MET A 250 34.99 -11.35 16.33
CA MET A 250 35.02 -11.91 17.68
C MET A 250 35.97 -13.10 17.78
N GLU A 251 36.02 -13.97 16.77
CA GLU A 251 36.96 -15.09 16.70
C GLU A 251 38.41 -14.59 16.72
N ARG A 252 38.75 -13.59 15.89
CA ARG A 252 40.10 -12.99 15.84
C ARG A 252 40.51 -12.38 17.18
N LEU A 253 39.61 -11.61 17.80
CA LEU A 253 39.85 -11.04 19.13
C LEU A 253 40.05 -12.13 20.19
N THR A 254 39.26 -13.22 20.11
CA THR A 254 39.37 -14.36 21.02
C THR A 254 40.70 -15.09 20.85
N ILE A 255 41.20 -15.28 19.62
CA ILE A 255 42.52 -15.89 19.37
C ILE A 255 43.62 -15.04 20.01
N VAL A 256 43.59 -13.72 19.79
CA VAL A 256 44.57 -12.79 20.39
C VAL A 256 44.48 -12.85 21.92
N ALA A 257 43.29 -12.73 22.49
CA ALA A 257 43.09 -12.82 23.94
C ALA A 257 43.57 -14.15 24.53
N THR A 258 43.32 -15.27 23.83
CA THR A 258 43.75 -16.61 24.26
C THR A 258 45.27 -16.73 24.35
N VAL A 259 46.01 -16.03 23.47
CA VAL A 259 47.49 -16.00 23.50
C VAL A 259 48.00 -15.05 24.60
N PHE A 260 47.43 -13.84 24.67
CA PHE A 260 47.93 -12.80 25.57
C PHE A 260 47.52 -13.00 27.03
N LEU A 261 46.35 -13.57 27.32
CA LEU A 261 45.84 -13.69 28.69
C LEU A 261 46.74 -14.55 29.58
N PRO A 262 47.19 -15.76 29.17
CA PRO A 262 48.18 -16.53 29.94
C PRO A 262 49.52 -15.79 30.05
N LEU A 263 49.99 -15.19 28.96
CA LEU A 263 51.28 -14.49 28.95
C LEU A 263 51.27 -13.30 29.92
N SER A 264 50.17 -12.54 29.94
CA SER A 264 49.97 -11.40 30.85
C SER A 264 49.93 -11.86 32.30
N PHE A 265 49.31 -13.03 32.57
CA PHE A 265 49.37 -13.66 33.88
C PHE A 265 50.82 -14.00 34.29
N VAL A 266 51.61 -14.61 33.40
CA VAL A 266 53.02 -14.92 33.68
C VAL A 266 53.80 -13.65 33.98
N VAL A 267 53.67 -12.61 33.16
CA VAL A 267 54.33 -11.32 33.37
C VAL A 267 53.89 -10.68 34.68
N GLY A 268 52.60 -10.72 35.02
CA GLY A 268 52.08 -10.22 36.30
C GLY A 268 52.61 -10.99 37.51
N PHE A 269 52.65 -12.33 37.42
CA PHE A 269 53.17 -13.20 38.48
C PHE A 269 54.66 -12.97 38.74
N PHE A 270 55.46 -12.80 37.69
CA PHE A 270 56.88 -12.47 37.80
C PHE A 270 57.16 -10.95 37.83
N GLY A 271 56.13 -10.11 37.86
CA GLY A 271 56.25 -8.65 37.98
C GLY A 271 55.94 -8.14 39.38
N GLN A 272 55.55 -9.03 40.31
CA GLN A 272 55.24 -8.69 41.70
C GLN A 272 56.50 -8.41 42.52
N ASN A 273 56.36 -7.78 43.68
CA ASN A 273 57.46 -7.53 44.62
C ASN A 273 58.06 -8.85 45.12
N PHE A 274 59.18 -9.28 44.51
CA PHE A 274 59.85 -10.55 44.84
C PHE A 274 60.43 -10.62 46.25
N GLU A 275 60.61 -9.50 46.93
CA GLU A 275 61.14 -9.45 48.29
C GLU A 275 60.27 -10.25 49.27
N TRP A 276 58.94 -10.12 49.16
CA TRP A 276 58.02 -10.90 49.97
C TRP A 276 58.10 -12.41 49.65
N LEU A 277 58.13 -12.76 48.36
CA LEU A 277 58.19 -14.15 47.89
C LEU A 277 59.46 -14.87 48.36
N VAL A 278 60.62 -14.22 48.22
CA VAL A 278 61.93 -14.77 48.60
C VAL A 278 62.10 -14.81 50.12
N SER A 279 61.52 -13.86 50.87
CA SER A 279 61.59 -13.85 52.34
C SER A 279 60.84 -15.01 53.02
N HIS A 280 59.79 -15.55 52.37
CA HIS A 280 58.92 -16.59 52.95
C HIS A 280 59.13 -17.99 52.34
N ILE A 281 59.86 -18.12 51.23
CA ILE A 281 60.10 -19.40 50.54
C ILE A 281 61.60 -19.69 50.51
N SER A 282 62.07 -20.49 51.47
CA SER A 282 63.51 -20.78 51.66
C SER A 282 64.02 -22.02 50.90
N SER A 283 63.14 -22.85 50.34
CA SER A 283 63.52 -24.04 49.57
C SER A 283 63.39 -23.80 48.06
N PHE A 284 64.45 -24.11 47.31
CA PHE A 284 64.45 -24.08 45.84
C PHE A 284 63.32 -24.93 45.24
N THR A 285 62.97 -26.06 45.87
CA THR A 285 61.87 -26.92 45.42
C THR A 285 60.50 -26.27 45.60
N ALA A 286 60.29 -25.52 46.69
CA ALA A 286 59.04 -24.82 46.94
C ALA A 286 58.86 -23.63 45.98
N PHE A 287 59.93 -22.91 45.67
CA PHE A 287 59.92 -21.85 44.66
C PHE A 287 59.61 -22.39 43.25
N LEU A 288 60.28 -23.48 42.85
CA LEU A 288 60.04 -24.12 41.55
C LEU A 288 58.61 -24.67 41.47
N ALA A 289 58.11 -25.30 42.53
CA ALA A 289 56.75 -25.83 42.58
C ALA A 289 55.69 -24.73 42.47
N LEU A 290 55.82 -23.61 43.20
CA LEU A 290 54.89 -22.48 43.12
C LEU A 290 54.94 -21.78 41.77
N SER A 291 56.12 -21.64 41.17
CA SER A 291 56.27 -21.02 39.84
C SER A 291 55.68 -21.89 38.73
N VAL A 292 55.97 -23.20 38.75
CA VAL A 292 55.47 -24.16 37.76
C VAL A 292 53.97 -24.36 37.92
N CYS A 293 53.46 -24.54 39.14
CA CYS A 293 52.02 -24.64 39.39
C CYS A 293 51.30 -23.33 39.08
N GLY A 294 51.90 -22.18 39.40
CA GLY A 294 51.37 -20.86 39.10
C GLY A 294 51.13 -20.64 37.61
N VAL A 295 51.99 -21.15 36.73
CA VAL A 295 51.83 -21.05 35.27
C VAL A 295 50.98 -22.19 34.70
N LEU A 296 51.18 -23.43 35.16
CA LEU A 296 50.49 -24.61 34.61
C LEU A 296 49.01 -24.64 34.98
N LEU A 297 48.60 -24.21 36.17
CA LEU A 297 47.20 -24.26 36.59
C LEU A 297 46.30 -23.32 35.77
N PRO A 298 46.65 -22.04 35.53
CA PRO A 298 45.87 -21.18 34.63
C PRO A 298 45.87 -21.68 33.19
N CYS A 299 46.99 -22.19 32.67
CA CYS A 299 47.06 -22.75 31.32
C CYS A 299 46.18 -24.00 31.17
N LEU A 300 46.19 -24.88 32.18
CA LEU A 300 45.33 -26.07 32.21
C LEU A 300 43.85 -25.68 32.36
N ALA A 301 43.54 -24.69 33.20
CA ALA A 301 42.18 -24.17 33.37
C ALA A 301 41.66 -23.57 32.06
N LEU A 302 42.48 -22.77 31.36
CA LEU A 302 42.14 -22.22 30.05
C LEU A 302 41.97 -23.33 28.99
N TYR A 303 42.87 -24.31 28.96
CA TYR A 303 42.78 -25.45 28.04
C TYR A 303 41.49 -26.27 28.27
N VAL A 304 41.17 -26.57 29.53
CA VAL A 304 39.94 -27.30 29.90
C VAL A 304 38.69 -26.49 29.55
N TRP A 305 38.70 -25.18 29.81
CA TRP A 305 37.59 -24.28 29.46
C TRP A 305 37.36 -24.22 27.94
N LEU A 306 38.43 -24.04 27.16
CA LEU A 306 38.37 -24.07 25.68
C LEU A 306 37.88 -25.41 25.16
N ARG A 307 38.34 -26.52 25.73
CA ARG A 307 37.90 -27.87 25.33
C ARG A 307 36.43 -28.15 25.68
N ARG A 308 35.92 -27.54 26.75
CA ARG A 308 34.50 -27.63 27.13
C ARG A 308 33.61 -26.82 26.19
N GLN A 309 34.06 -25.65 25.73
CA GLN A 309 33.32 -24.83 24.76
C GLN A 309 33.36 -25.37 23.33
N ARG A 310 34.43 -26.08 22.94
CA ARG A 310 34.56 -26.74 21.62
C ARG A 310 33.78 -28.06 21.48
N ARG A 311 32.92 -28.44 22.43
CA ARG A 311 32.00 -29.55 22.18
C ARG A 311 30.98 -29.09 21.15
N PRO A 312 30.92 -29.70 19.95
CA PRO A 312 30.00 -29.26 18.92
C PRO A 312 28.57 -29.38 19.46
N SER A 313 27.79 -28.32 19.28
CA SER A 313 26.33 -28.39 19.36
C SER A 313 25.89 -29.56 18.49
N ALA A 314 25.30 -30.59 19.10
CA ALA A 314 24.78 -31.74 18.37
C ALA A 314 23.82 -31.24 17.27
N PRO A 315 23.82 -31.85 16.07
CA PRO A 315 22.85 -31.48 15.05
C PRO A 315 21.45 -31.78 15.59
N GLN A 316 20.60 -30.75 15.64
CA GLN A 316 19.17 -30.96 15.81
C GLN A 316 18.67 -31.69 14.55
N THR A 317 18.49 -33.00 14.67
CA THR A 317 17.57 -33.73 13.80
C THR A 317 16.18 -33.15 14.01
N GLN A 318 15.76 -32.26 13.10
CA GLN A 318 14.34 -32.03 12.87
C GLN A 318 13.78 -33.34 12.31
N ASP A 319 13.06 -34.06 13.16
CA ASP A 319 12.14 -35.11 12.75
C ASP A 319 11.18 -34.54 11.71
N ALA A 320 11.34 -34.98 10.46
CA ALA A 320 10.30 -34.92 9.45
C ALA A 320 9.20 -35.92 9.84
N GLY A 321 8.33 -35.49 10.75
CA GLY A 321 7.08 -36.16 11.11
C GLY A 321 5.88 -35.41 10.54
N HIS A 322 5.74 -35.33 9.22
CA HIS A 322 4.46 -35.04 8.59
C HIS A 322 3.83 -36.35 8.13
N ALA A 323 2.88 -36.81 8.93
CA ALA A 323 2.03 -37.95 8.65
C ALA A 323 1.18 -37.67 7.40
N ALA A 324 1.37 -38.48 6.36
CA ALA A 324 0.38 -38.66 5.31
C ALA A 324 -0.58 -39.79 5.73
N PRO A 325 -1.91 -39.57 5.74
CA PRO A 325 -2.85 -40.68 5.78
C PRO A 325 -3.08 -41.20 4.36
N HIS A 326 -2.75 -42.49 4.18
CA HIS A 326 -3.22 -43.33 3.09
C HIS A 326 -4.76 -43.29 3.00
N VAL A 327 -5.28 -43.00 1.81
CA VAL A 327 -6.63 -43.41 1.38
C VAL A 327 -6.46 -44.58 0.40
N PRO A 328 -7.05 -45.77 0.65
CA PRO A 328 -7.03 -46.85 -0.33
C PRO A 328 -8.16 -46.68 -1.35
N ALA A 329 -7.87 -47.10 -2.57
CA ALA A 329 -8.81 -47.16 -3.68
C ALA A 329 -9.94 -48.17 -3.43
N ALA A 330 -11.17 -47.74 -3.73
CA ALA A 330 -12.27 -48.54 -4.26
C ALA A 330 -13.15 -47.62 -5.12
#